data_AF-A0A9E5USP6-F1
#
_entry.id   AF-A0A9E5USP6-F1
#
_cell.length_a   1.000
_cell.length_b   1.000
_cell.length_c   1.000
_cell.angle_alpha   90.00
_cell.angle_beta   90.00
_cell.angle_gamma   90.00
#
_symmetry.space_group_name_H-M   'P 1'
#
loop_
_entity.id
_entity.type
_entity.pdbx_description
1 polymer ?
#
loop_
_entity_poly.entity_id
_entity_poly.type
_entity_poly.pdbx_seq_one_letter_code
_entity_poly.pdbx_strand_id
1 'polypeptide(L)'
;MATINLRDYHHRIDALLDREDFEQAAAHCRHILQHLPKNVATYTLLGQALLHGNQNDAAAVIFQRVLGANPVDQVAHIGLSEIYEKKATSTPRSGTWSGFLIRTHAIRMC
;
A
#
# COMPACT_ATOMS: atom_id res chain seq x y z
N MET A 1 -8.52 18.76 29.35
CA MET A 1 -8.51 18.09 28.03
C MET A 1 -7.10 17.54 27.82
N ALA A 2 -6.93 16.23 27.79
CA ALA A 2 -5.60 15.62 27.72
C ALA A 2 -4.97 15.91 26.35
N THR A 3 -3.93 16.73 26.33
CA THR A 3 -3.05 16.90 25.18
C THR A 3 -2.23 15.62 25.03
N ILE A 4 -2.82 14.58 24.44
CA ILE A 4 -2.08 13.36 24.11
C ILE A 4 -0.99 13.77 23.12
N ASN A 5 0.27 13.53 23.49
CA ASN A 5 1.41 13.88 22.65
C ASN A 5 1.37 13.03 21.37
N LEU A 6 1.77 13.60 20.23
CA LEU A 6 1.79 12.88 18.95
C LEU A 6 2.58 11.57 19.04
N ARG A 7 3.64 11.58 19.86
CA ARG A 7 4.46 10.39 20.18
C ARG A 7 3.67 9.30 20.89
N ASP A 8 2.87 9.65 21.90
CA ASP A 8 2.04 8.69 22.63
C ASP A 8 0.94 8.10 21.74
N TYR A 9 0.46 8.91 20.79
CA TYR A 9 -0.53 8.46 19.82
C TYR A 9 0.06 7.48 18.80
N HIS A 10 1.29 7.72 18.32
CA HIS A 10 2.01 6.76 17.49
C HIS A 10 2.27 5.45 18.25
N HIS A 11 2.71 5.52 19.52
CA HIS A 11 2.88 4.31 20.34
C HIS A 11 1.58 3.50 20.51
N ARG A 12 0.42 4.17 20.60
CA ARG A 12 -0.87 3.46 20.61
C ARG A 12 -1.17 2.78 19.29
N ILE A 13 -0.84 3.41 18.17
CA ILE A 13 -1.02 2.82 16.83
C ILE A 13 -0.11 1.60 16.70
N ASP A 14 1.16 1.69 17.09
CA ASP A 14 2.09 0.56 17.09
C ASP A 14 1.55 -0.59 17.95
N ALA A 15 1.06 -0.30 19.15
CA ALA A 15 0.46 -1.31 20.02
C ALA A 15 -0.81 -1.95 19.44
N LEU A 16 -1.56 -1.24 18.59
CA LEU A 16 -2.71 -1.79 17.87
C LEU A 16 -2.27 -2.67 16.70
N LEU A 17 -1.20 -2.28 16.00
CA LEU A 17 -0.60 -3.11 14.95
C LEU A 17 -0.06 -4.42 15.53
N ASP A 18 0.59 -4.37 16.70
CA ASP A 18 1.07 -5.55 17.43
C ASP A 18 -0.05 -6.49 17.89
N ARG A 19 -1.25 -5.94 18.11
CA ARG A 19 -2.46 -6.70 18.47
C ARG A 19 -3.26 -7.20 17.27
N GLU A 20 -2.77 -6.92 16.06
CA GLU A 20 -3.46 -7.22 14.80
C GLU A 20 -4.80 -6.47 14.62
N ASP A 21 -5.03 -5.41 15.41
CA ASP A 21 -6.23 -4.56 15.37
C ASP A 21 -6.12 -3.50 14.26
N PHE A 22 -5.98 -3.95 13.02
CA PHE A 22 -5.66 -3.10 11.87
C PHE A 22 -6.75 -2.06 11.55
N GLU A 23 -8.03 -2.38 11.78
CA GLU A 23 -9.12 -1.42 11.58
C GLU A 23 -9.05 -0.25 12.56
N GLN A 24 -8.77 -0.54 13.84
CA GLN A 24 -8.63 0.51 14.85
C GLN A 24 -7.38 1.34 14.59
N ALA A 25 -6.26 0.71 14.24
CA ALA A 25 -5.04 1.42 13.85
C ALA A 25 -5.31 2.40 12.69
N ALA A 26 -6.01 1.95 11.65
CA ALA A 26 -6.40 2.79 10.53
C ALA A 26 -7.33 3.95 10.93
N ALA A 27 -8.30 3.70 11.83
CA ALA A 27 -9.18 4.74 12.36
C ALA A 27 -8.40 5.82 13.14
N HIS A 28 -7.46 5.41 13.99
CA HIS A 28 -6.58 6.31 14.73
C HIS A 28 -5.68 7.13 13.80
N CYS A 29 -5.10 6.52 12.77
CA CYS A 29 -4.34 7.23 11.74
C CYS A 29 -5.20 8.28 11.02
N ARG A 30 -6.43 7.93 10.62
CA ARG A 30 -7.36 8.88 9.98
C ARG A 30 -7.70 10.04 10.89
N HIS A 31 -7.88 9.80 12.18
CA HIS A 31 -8.15 10.86 13.16
C HIS A 31 -6.98 11.85 13.25
N ILE A 32 -5.73 11.35 13.29
CA ILE A 32 -4.56 12.24 13.25
C ILE A 32 -4.55 13.04 11.94
N LEU A 33 -4.81 12.40 10.79
CA LEU A 33 -4.79 13.08 9.49
C LEU A 33 -5.86 14.17 9.36
N GLN A 34 -6.97 14.10 10.11
CA GLN A 34 -7.96 15.18 10.17
C GLN A 34 -7.37 16.44 10.82
N HIS A 35 -6.50 16.29 11.81
CA HIS A 35 -5.84 17.40 12.50
C HIS A 35 -4.53 17.82 11.81
N LEU A 36 -3.79 16.85 11.26
CA LEU A 36 -2.46 17.01 10.66
C LEU A 36 -2.43 16.38 9.26
N PRO A 37 -3.08 16.99 8.26
CA PRO A 37 -3.24 16.40 6.92
C PRO A 37 -1.94 16.25 6.13
N LYS A 38 -0.85 16.89 6.59
CA LYS A 38 0.49 16.86 5.97
C LYS A 38 1.49 15.97 6.70
N ASN A 39 1.07 15.22 7.72
CA ASN A 39 1.99 14.36 8.45
C ASN A 39 2.30 13.07 7.69
N VAL A 40 3.46 13.02 7.05
CA VAL A 40 3.91 11.88 6.25
C VAL A 40 4.02 10.61 7.11
N ALA A 41 4.52 10.73 8.34
CA ALA A 41 4.67 9.58 9.26
C ALA A 41 3.34 8.86 9.52
N THR A 42 2.24 9.60 9.67
CA THR A 42 0.91 9.00 9.87
C THR A 42 0.40 8.30 8.62
N TYR A 43 0.70 8.81 7.42
CA TYR A 43 0.37 8.09 6.18
C TYR A 43 1.16 6.79 6.06
N THR A 44 2.42 6.77 6.49
CA THR A 44 3.24 5.56 6.53
C THR A 44 2.64 4.51 7.47
N LEU A 45 2.24 4.91 8.69
CA LEU A 45 1.55 4.02 9.64
C LEU A 45 0.20 3.51 9.12
N LEU A 46 -0.56 4.37 8.42
CA LEU A 46 -1.81 3.96 7.76
C LEU A 46 -1.55 2.91 6.67
N GLY A 47 -0.50 3.10 5.86
CA GLY A 47 -0.10 2.14 4.83
C GLY A 47 0.27 0.78 5.43
N GLN A 48 1.02 0.77 6.54
CA GLN A 48 1.34 -0.46 7.27
C GLN A 48 0.08 -1.15 7.79
N ALA A 49 -0.82 -0.41 8.45
CA ALA A 49 -2.08 -0.97 8.94
C ALA A 49 -2.90 -1.64 7.81
N LEU A 50 -2.98 -1.00 6.64
CA LEU A 50 -3.70 -1.55 5.49
C LEU A 50 -3.00 -2.80 4.90
N LEU A 51 -1.67 -2.79 4.84
CA LEU A 51 -0.88 -3.92 4.34
C LEU A 51 -1.07 -5.16 5.23
N HIS A 52 -1.02 -4.98 6.55
CA HIS A 52 -1.29 -6.07 7.50
C HIS A 52 -2.77 -6.48 7.51
N GLY A 53 -3.69 -5.54 7.27
CA GLY A 53 -5.11 -5.80 7.08
C GLY A 53 -5.50 -6.47 5.75
N ASN A 54 -4.54 -6.99 4.98
CA ASN A 54 -4.72 -7.58 3.65
C ASN A 54 -5.32 -6.65 2.58
N GLN A 55 -5.41 -5.34 2.86
CA GLN A 55 -5.90 -4.33 1.91
C GLN A 55 -4.77 -3.81 1.03
N ASN A 56 -4.11 -4.74 0.31
CA ASN A 56 -2.89 -4.47 -0.46
C ASN A 56 -3.08 -3.38 -1.53
N ASP A 57 -4.25 -3.32 -2.18
CA ASP A 57 -4.55 -2.29 -3.18
C ASP A 57 -4.61 -0.88 -2.59
N ALA A 58 -5.30 -0.75 -1.46
CA ALA A 58 -5.41 0.53 -0.75
C ALA A 58 -4.05 0.95 -0.16
N ALA A 59 -3.31 0.00 0.42
CA ALA A 59 -1.97 0.24 0.94
C ALA A 59 -1.02 0.78 -0.15
N ALA A 60 -1.06 0.21 -1.35
CA ALA A 60 -0.21 0.65 -2.45
C ALA A 60 -0.45 2.12 -2.83
N VAL A 61 -1.72 2.54 -2.92
CA VAL A 61 -2.07 3.94 -3.22
C VAL A 61 -1.54 4.88 -2.13
N ILE A 62 -1.65 4.49 -0.86
CA ILE A 62 -1.15 5.31 0.26
C ILE A 62 0.37 5.41 0.21
N PHE A 63 1.10 4.30 0.03
CA PHE A 63 2.55 4.33 -0.06
C PHE A 63 3.06 5.11 -1.28
N GLN A 64 2.40 5.02 -2.43
CA GLN A 64 2.73 5.86 -3.59
C GLN A 64 2.55 7.35 -3.28
N ARG A 65 1.51 7.71 -2.54
CA ARG A 65 1.29 9.09 -2.10
C ARG A 65 2.37 9.56 -1.11
N VAL A 66 2.78 8.68 -0.19
CA VAL A 66 3.90 8.93 0.73
C VAL A 66 5.17 9.20 -0.05
N LEU A 67 5.50 8.38 -1.03
CA LEU A 67 6.70 8.56 -1.87
C LEU A 67 6.64 9.82 -2.74
N GLY A 68 5.45 10.25 -3.14
CA GLY A 68 5.26 11.54 -3.80
C GLY A 68 5.60 12.73 -2.90
N ALA A 69 5.40 12.61 -1.59
CA ALA A 69 5.75 13.65 -0.61
C ALA A 69 7.16 13.52 -0.05
N ASN A 70 7.60 12.28 0.20
CA ASN A 70 8.93 11.92 0.69
C ASN A 70 9.46 10.71 -0.11
N PRO A 71 10.24 10.94 -1.17
CA PRO A 71 10.75 9.86 -2.02
C PRO A 71 11.82 8.99 -1.35
N VAL A 72 12.31 9.39 -0.16
CA VAL A 72 13.35 8.67 0.59
C VAL A 72 12.74 7.79 1.69
N ASP A 73 11.41 7.73 1.80
CA ASP A 73 10.75 6.92 2.82
C ASP A 73 10.96 5.42 2.57
N GLN A 74 11.83 4.83 3.38
CA GLN A 74 12.21 3.42 3.25
C GLN A 74 11.04 2.48 3.52
N VAL A 75 10.16 2.83 4.47
CA VAL A 75 9.02 2.01 4.85
C VAL A 75 8.04 1.88 3.68
N ALA A 76 7.75 2.99 2.99
CA ALA A 76 6.89 2.96 1.81
C ALA A 76 7.48 2.15 0.65
N HIS A 77 8.81 2.19 0.44
CA HIS A 77 9.47 1.33 -0.55
C HIS A 77 9.36 -0.16 -0.19
N ILE A 78 9.60 -0.53 1.07
CA ILE A 78 9.48 -1.92 1.53
C ILE A 78 8.03 -2.40 1.38
N GLY A 79 7.06 -1.62 1.87
CA GLY A 79 5.65 -1.96 1.79
C GLY A 79 5.15 -2.15 0.35
N LEU A 80 5.57 -1.29 -0.60
CA LEU A 80 5.24 -1.49 -2.02
C LEU A 80 5.89 -2.73 -2.62
N SER A 81 7.13 -3.03 -2.26
CA SER A 81 7.84 -4.22 -2.75
C SER A 81 7.08 -5.49 -2.35
N GLU A 82 6.69 -5.61 -1.08
CA GLU A 82 5.89 -6.74 -0.60
C GLU A 82 4.54 -6.87 -1.32
N ILE A 83 3.86 -5.74 -1.56
CA ILE A 83 2.58 -5.73 -2.29
C ILE A 83 2.78 -6.22 -3.73
N TYR A 84 3.84 -5.76 -4.42
CA TYR A 84 4.11 -6.17 -5.78
C TYR A 84 4.50 -7.65 -5.88
N GLU A 85 5.24 -8.19 -4.91
CA GLU A 85 5.56 -9.61 -4.83
C GLU A 85 4.29 -10.46 -4.64
N LYS A 86 3.39 -10.03 -3.74
CA LYS A 86 2.08 -10.69 -3.56
C LYS A 86 1.23 -10.64 -4.84
N LYS A 87 1.22 -9.52 -5.55
CA LYS A 87 0.50 -9.41 -6.83
C LYS A 87 1.10 -10.30 -7.92
N ALA A 88 2.43 -10.30 -8.04
CA ALA A 88 3.14 -11.09 -9.05
C ALA A 88 2.95 -12.60 -8.86
N THR A 89 2.84 -13.07 -7.62
CA THR A 89 2.53 -14.48 -7.32
C THR A 89 1.06 -14.84 -7.57
N SER A 90 0.13 -13.89 -7.38
CA SER A 90 -1.30 -14.09 -7.63
C SER A 90 -1.68 -14.15 -9.11
N THR A 91 -0.91 -13.49 -9.99
CA THR A 91 -1.02 -13.72 -11.43
C THR A 91 -0.25 -14.99 -11.77
N PRO A 92 -0.90 -16.08 -12.21
CA PRO A 92 -0.17 -17.22 -12.70
C PRO A 92 0.68 -16.73 -13.88
N ARG A 93 2.00 -16.77 -13.74
CA ARG A 93 2.94 -16.59 -14.85
C ARG A 93 2.86 -17.76 -15.86
N SER A 94 1.78 -18.54 -15.84
CA SER A 94 1.45 -19.49 -16.89
C SER A 94 0.84 -18.71 -18.05
N GLY A 95 1.68 -18.43 -19.02
CA GLY A 95 1.25 -17.93 -20.31
C GLY A 95 0.22 -18.85 -20.94
N THR A 96 -0.88 -18.26 -21.37
CA THR A 96 -1.74 -18.73 -22.46
C THR A 96 -2.15 -17.42 -23.14
N TRP A 97 -1.81 -17.06 -24.38
CA TRP A 97 -1.65 -17.76 -25.66
C TRP A 97 -0.62 -16.95 -26.49
N SER A 98 0.45 -17.45 -27.10
CA SER A 98 0.54 -18.62 -27.99
C SER A 98 -0.61 -18.69 -29.01
N GLY A 99 -1.10 -17.54 -29.48
CA GLY A 99 -2.13 -17.46 -30.53
C GLY A 99 -1.93 -16.35 -31.56
N PHE A 100 -0.90 -15.51 -31.42
CA PHE A 100 -0.72 -14.32 -32.26
C PHE A 100 0.18 -14.53 -33.50
N LEU A 101 0.67 -15.75 -33.76
CA LEU A 101 1.73 -15.95 -34.77
C LEU A 101 1.36 -16.74 -36.04
N ILE A 102 0.10 -17.15 -36.27
CA ILE A 102 -0.20 -17.92 -37.50
C ILE A 102 -1.59 -17.64 -38.10
N ARG A 103 -1.96 -16.40 -38.45
CA ARG A 103 -2.96 -16.20 -39.53
C ARG A 103 -3.09 -14.79 -40.13
N THR A 104 -2.03 -14.19 -40.68
CA THR A 104 -2.21 -13.09 -41.65
C THR A 104 -1.03 -12.89 -42.61
N HIS A 105 -0.40 -13.98 -43.08
CA HIS A 105 0.37 -13.97 -44.33
C HIS A 105 -0.46 -14.63 -45.43
N ALA A 106 -1.61 -14.05 -45.77
CA ALA A 106 -2.43 -14.49 -46.90
C ALA A 106 -3.38 -13.40 -47.40
N ILE A 107 -2.92 -12.16 -47.58
CA ILE A 107 -3.56 -11.21 -48.52
C ILE A 107 -2.45 -10.45 -49.24
N ARG A 108 -1.78 -11.17 -50.14
CA ARG A 108 -0.99 -10.64 -51.23
C ARG A 108 -1.69 -11.16 -52.49
N MET A 109 -2.03 -10.25 -53.40
CA MET A 109 -2.38 -10.49 -54.81
C MET A 109 -3.82 -10.96 -55.12
N CYS A 110 -4.71 -9.99 -55.37
CA CYS A 110 -5.36 -9.83 -56.67
C CYS A 110 -5.47 -8.33 -56.96
#